data_AF-A0A6H1WTI2-F1
#
_entry.id   AF-A0A6H1WTI2-F1
#
_cell.length_a   1.000
_cell.length_b   1.000
_cell.length_c   1.000
_cell.angle_alpha   90.00
_cell.angle_beta   90.00
_cell.angle_gamma   90.00
#
_symmetry.space_group_name_H-M   'P 1'
#
loop_
_entity.id
_entity.type
_entity.pdbx_description
1 polymer ?
#
loop_
_entity_poly.entity_id
_entity_poly.type
_entity_poly.pdbx_seq_one_letter_code
_entity_poly.pdbx_strand_id
1 'polypeptide(L)'
;MVRKVRERQEREKGFTLVELMIVIAIIAILAAVALSQYSSYKNKAKAKDLVGIARSCVMEIVTECQADPSFNNATSLESCQDATYANGTKYLQSGTIKFTNSFSSCSSNFDVTVEGQIVGGPTYEVTCTYDVNTNDVSCGAPRKQ
;
A
#
# COMPACT_ATOMS: atom_id res chain seq x y z
N MET A 1 62.65 -48.45 -6.43
CA MET A 1 61.29 -48.27 -5.88
C MET A 1 60.77 -46.90 -6.34
N VAL A 2 60.08 -46.81 -7.49
CA VAL A 2 59.61 -45.53 -8.04
C VAL A 2 58.08 -45.60 -8.11
N ARG A 3 57.41 -44.96 -7.15
CA ARG A 3 55.95 -44.78 -7.17
C ARG A 3 55.62 -43.62 -8.11
N LYS A 4 55.02 -43.93 -9.26
CA LYS A 4 54.36 -42.94 -10.14
C LYS A 4 53.13 -42.40 -9.42
N VAL A 5 53.18 -41.15 -8.97
CA VAL A 5 51.99 -40.38 -8.58
C VAL A 5 51.28 -40.01 -9.87
N ARG A 6 50.13 -40.63 -10.14
CA ARG A 6 49.26 -40.29 -11.27
C ARG A 6 48.34 -39.17 -10.81
N GLU A 7 48.63 -37.95 -11.26
CA GLU A 7 47.77 -36.77 -11.04
C GLU A 7 46.40 -37.01 -11.69
N ARG A 8 45.34 -36.95 -10.87
CA ARG A 8 43.96 -36.79 -11.35
C ARG A 8 43.82 -35.32 -11.74
N GLN A 9 43.90 -35.01 -13.03
CA GLN A 9 43.32 -33.77 -13.52
C GLN A 9 41.79 -33.92 -13.49
N GLU A 10 41.18 -33.42 -12.42
CA GLU A 10 39.75 -33.17 -12.40
C GLU A 10 39.47 -32.17 -13.52
N ARG A 11 38.64 -32.59 -14.49
CA ARG A 11 38.20 -31.72 -15.57
C ARG A 11 37.29 -30.68 -14.96
N GLU A 12 37.85 -29.56 -14.50
CA GLU A 12 37.07 -28.39 -14.15
C GLU A 12 36.35 -27.92 -15.41
N LYS A 13 35.08 -28.31 -15.54
CA LYS A 13 34.15 -27.79 -16.54
C LYS A 13 33.86 -26.34 -16.15
N GLY A 14 34.72 -25.43 -16.59
CA GLY A 14 34.50 -24.00 -16.47
C GLY A 14 33.22 -23.58 -17.20
N PHE A 15 32.53 -22.59 -16.63
CA PHE A 15 31.37 -21.97 -17.24
C PHE A 15 31.76 -21.33 -18.58
N THR A 16 31.07 -21.67 -19.67
CA THR A 16 31.44 -21.13 -20.98
C THR A 16 30.98 -19.68 -21.12
N LEU A 17 31.76 -18.84 -21.79
CA LEU A 17 31.34 -17.46 -22.11
C LEU A 17 30.04 -17.42 -22.93
N VAL A 18 29.81 -18.47 -23.73
CA VAL A 18 28.58 -18.63 -24.52
C VAL A 18 27.37 -18.91 -23.61
N GLU A 19 27.50 -19.76 -22.59
CA GLU A 19 26.44 -19.96 -21.59
C GLU A 19 26.13 -18.65 -20.86
N LEU A 20 27.15 -17.86 -20.50
CA LEU A 20 26.94 -16.56 -19.87
C LEU A 20 26.17 -15.60 -20.78
N MET A 21 26.52 -15.56 -22.07
CA MET A 21 25.87 -14.69 -23.05
C MET A 21 24.39 -15.04 -23.27
N ILE A 22 24.04 -16.33 -23.25
CA ILE A 22 22.64 -16.75 -23.40
C ILE A 22 21.85 -16.41 -22.13
N VAL A 23 22.45 -16.58 -20.94
CA VAL A 23 21.77 -16.25 -19.67
C VAL A 23 21.45 -14.76 -19.57
N ILE A 24 22.40 -13.88 -19.91
CA ILE A 24 22.13 -12.43 -19.88
C ILE A 24 21.04 -12.03 -20.89
N ALA A 25 20.99 -12.67 -22.05
CA ALA A 25 19.97 -12.41 -23.06
C ALA A 25 18.56 -12.79 -22.57
N ILE A 26 18.43 -13.92 -21.89
CA ILE A 26 17.15 -14.36 -21.32
C ILE A 26 16.72 -13.45 -20.16
N ILE A 27 17.64 -13.09 -19.25
CA ILE A 27 17.34 -12.19 -18.13
C ILE A 27 16.87 -10.82 -18.64
N ALA A 28 17.47 -10.30 -19.71
CA ALA A 28 17.07 -9.02 -20.30
C ALA A 28 15.61 -9.01 -20.79
N ILE A 29 15.15 -10.10 -21.43
CA ILE A 29 13.76 -10.23 -21.90
C ILE A 29 12.80 -10.35 -20.71
N LEU A 30 13.13 -11.19 -19.72
CA LEU A 30 12.29 -11.38 -18.53
C LEU A 30 12.15 -10.10 -17.70
N ALA A 31 13.24 -9.33 -17.55
CA ALA A 31 13.24 -8.08 -16.81
C ALA A 31 12.32 -7.02 -17.45
N ALA A 32 12.28 -6.94 -18.78
CA ALA A 32 11.43 -5.98 -19.50
C ALA A 32 9.94 -6.17 -19.20
N VAL A 33 9.48 -7.42 -19.11
CA VAL A 33 8.07 -7.75 -18.80
C VAL A 33 7.76 -7.58 -17.31
N ALA A 34 8.70 -7.94 -16.44
CA ALA A 34 8.50 -7.92 -14.99
C ALA A 34 8.38 -6.50 -14.40
N LEU A 35 9.04 -5.50 -15.00
CA LEU A 35 9.14 -4.14 -14.44
C LEU A 35 7.78 -3.41 -14.34
N SER A 36 6.91 -3.53 -15.34
CA SER A 36 5.63 -2.81 -15.36
C SER A 36 4.66 -3.34 -14.29
N GLN A 37 4.62 -4.65 -14.11
CA GLN A 37 3.79 -5.29 -13.09
C GLN A 37 4.34 -5.01 -11.69
N TYR A 38 5.65 -5.13 -11.48
CA TYR A 38 6.28 -4.89 -10.17
C TYR A 38 6.05 -3.46 -9.67
N SER A 39 6.08 -2.46 -10.55
CA SER A 39 5.77 -1.07 -10.19
C SER A 39 4.35 -0.91 -9.64
N SER A 40 3.37 -1.54 -10.29
CA SER A 40 1.97 -1.49 -9.88
C SER A 40 1.73 -2.18 -8.53
N TYR A 41 2.36 -3.34 -8.29
CA TYR A 41 2.28 -4.02 -6.99
C TYR A 41 2.89 -3.21 -5.85
N LYS A 42 4.05 -2.59 -6.08
CA LYS A 42 4.66 -1.69 -5.09
C LYS A 42 3.76 -0.51 -4.77
N ASN A 43 3.16 0.11 -5.77
CA ASN A 43 2.27 1.26 -5.57
C ASN A 43 0.98 0.85 -4.81
N LYS A 44 0.42 -0.32 -5.10
CA LYS A 44 -0.73 -0.85 -4.34
C LYS A 44 -0.38 -1.18 -2.89
N ALA A 45 0.83 -1.68 -2.64
CA ALA A 45 1.32 -1.92 -1.28
C ALA A 45 1.49 -0.59 -0.51
N LYS A 46 2.08 0.42 -1.14
CA LYS A 46 2.19 1.78 -0.60
C LYS A 46 0.82 2.41 -0.32
N ALA A 47 -0.16 2.18 -1.19
CA ALA A 47 -1.53 2.68 -1.02
C ALA A 47 -2.26 2.08 0.20
N LYS A 48 -1.71 1.05 0.87
CA LYS A 48 -2.26 0.56 2.14
C LYS A 48 -2.14 1.57 3.27
N ASP A 49 -1.23 2.53 3.18
CA ASP A 49 -1.16 3.64 4.15
C ASP A 49 -2.50 4.39 4.23
N LEU A 50 -3.19 4.56 3.10
CA LEU A 50 -4.51 5.22 3.03
C LEU A 50 -5.55 4.50 3.90
N VAL A 51 -5.47 3.17 4.00
CA VAL A 51 -6.35 2.38 4.86
C VAL A 51 -6.09 2.70 6.33
N GLY A 52 -4.82 2.87 6.72
CA GLY A 52 -4.46 3.24 8.08
C GLY A 52 -5.01 4.62 8.45
N ILE A 53 -4.91 5.57 7.53
CA ILE A 53 -5.41 6.92 7.76
C ILE A 53 -6.95 6.96 7.85
N ALA A 54 -7.63 6.31 6.89
CA ALA A 54 -9.09 6.20 6.90
C ALA A 54 -9.60 5.55 8.19
N ARG A 55 -8.94 4.48 8.66
CA ARG A 55 -9.29 3.84 9.94
C ARG A 55 -9.04 4.74 11.13
N SER A 56 -7.96 5.52 11.14
CA SER A 56 -7.69 6.46 12.24
C SER A 56 -8.85 7.44 12.41
N CYS A 57 -9.33 8.03 11.31
CA CYS A 57 -10.49 8.92 11.32
C CYS A 57 -11.75 8.23 11.84
N VAL A 58 -12.08 7.04 11.31
CA VAL A 58 -13.26 6.29 11.76
C VAL A 58 -13.18 5.98 13.26
N MET A 59 -12.03 5.53 13.75
CA MET A 59 -11.87 5.18 15.16
C MET A 59 -11.94 6.39 16.09
N GLU A 60 -11.43 7.55 15.65
CA GLU A 60 -11.55 8.80 16.41
C GLU A 60 -13.02 9.24 16.49
N ILE A 61 -13.78 9.18 15.38
CA ILE A 61 -15.22 9.45 15.38
C ILE A 61 -15.96 8.53 16.35
N VAL A 62 -15.68 7.22 16.31
CA VAL A 62 -16.32 6.24 17.19
C VAL A 62 -15.98 6.50 18.65
N THR A 63 -14.74 6.90 18.95
CA THR A 63 -14.30 7.26 20.30
C THR A 63 -15.03 8.50 20.80
N GLU A 64 -15.13 9.55 19.97
CA GLU A 64 -15.85 10.78 20.32
C GLU A 64 -17.34 10.50 20.52
N CYS A 65 -17.93 9.64 19.70
CA CYS A 65 -19.30 9.20 19.84
C CYS A 65 -19.60 8.43 21.12
N GLN A 66 -18.60 7.75 21.69
CA GLN A 66 -18.72 7.13 23.01
C GLN A 66 -18.62 8.17 24.14
N ALA A 67 -17.89 9.26 23.94
CA ALA A 67 -17.76 10.35 24.89
C ALA A 67 -18.98 11.29 24.89
N ASP A 68 -19.44 11.68 23.70
CA ASP A 68 -20.63 12.49 23.45
C ASP A 68 -21.51 11.88 22.35
N PRO A 69 -22.64 11.25 22.71
CA PRO A 69 -23.59 10.70 21.74
C PRO A 69 -24.22 11.75 20.81
N SER A 70 -24.11 13.04 21.14
CA SER A 70 -24.61 14.16 20.33
C SER A 70 -23.60 14.63 19.29
N PHE A 71 -22.39 14.07 19.27
CA PHE A 71 -21.35 14.42 18.32
C PHE A 71 -21.83 14.22 16.88
N ASN A 72 -21.69 15.27 16.07
CA ASN A 72 -22.21 15.32 14.70
C ASN A 72 -21.25 16.03 13.73
N ASN A 73 -20.02 16.34 14.14
CA ASN A 73 -19.07 17.11 13.35
C ASN A 73 -17.72 16.41 13.22
N ALA A 74 -17.66 15.36 12.39
CA ALA A 74 -16.44 14.58 12.19
C ALA A 74 -15.23 15.40 11.71
N THR A 75 -15.43 16.53 11.01
CA THR A 75 -14.32 17.34 10.49
C THR A 75 -13.62 18.19 11.57
N SER A 76 -14.13 18.24 12.80
CA SER A 76 -13.39 18.86 13.91
C SER A 76 -12.27 17.98 14.44
N LEU A 77 -12.30 16.67 14.16
CA LEU A 77 -11.31 15.70 14.63
C LEU A 77 -10.03 15.76 13.81
N GLU A 78 -8.87 15.79 14.46
CA GLU A 78 -7.59 16.00 13.77
C GLU A 78 -7.29 14.90 12.74
N SER A 79 -7.63 13.64 13.03
CA SER A 79 -7.38 12.55 12.07
C SER A 79 -8.37 12.51 10.91
N CYS A 80 -9.47 13.27 10.98
CA CYS A 80 -10.48 13.43 9.95
C CYS A 80 -10.40 14.76 9.21
N GLN A 81 -9.57 15.70 9.69
CA GLN A 81 -9.41 16.99 9.04
C GLN A 81 -8.77 16.79 7.67
N ASP A 82 -9.31 17.52 6.70
CA ASP A 82 -8.78 17.64 5.34
C ASP A 82 -7.52 18.54 5.36
N ALA A 83 -6.61 18.29 6.31
CA ALA A 83 -5.25 18.72 6.19
C ALA A 83 -4.69 17.89 5.04
N THR A 84 -4.82 18.42 3.82
CA THR A 84 -4.04 18.01 2.65
C THR A 84 -2.73 17.49 3.19
N TYR A 85 -2.47 16.18 3.20
CA TYR A 85 -1.39 15.61 4.03
C TYR A 85 -0.07 16.28 3.63
N ALA A 86 0.26 17.41 4.27
CA ALA A 86 1.12 18.44 3.68
C ALA A 86 2.60 18.08 3.84
N ASN A 87 2.85 17.07 4.65
CA ASN A 87 4.04 16.25 4.66
C ASN A 87 3.55 14.81 4.56
N GLY A 88 3.29 14.37 3.33
CA GLY A 88 2.77 13.03 3.08
C GLY A 88 3.56 11.98 3.84
N THR A 89 2.88 10.88 4.22
CA THR A 89 3.57 9.73 4.81
C THR A 89 4.73 9.32 3.91
N LYS A 90 5.63 8.44 4.38
CA LYS A 90 6.79 7.96 3.60
C LYS A 90 6.44 7.55 2.14
N TYR A 91 5.18 7.23 1.86
CA TYR A 91 4.70 6.77 0.57
C TYR A 91 3.66 7.67 -0.13
N LEU A 92 3.11 8.68 0.53
CA LEU A 92 2.11 9.61 0.00
C LEU A 92 2.73 10.98 -0.24
N GLN A 93 2.25 11.70 -1.25
CA GLN A 93 2.71 13.05 -1.60
C GLN A 93 1.68 14.12 -1.22
N SER A 94 0.40 13.78 -1.36
CA SER A 94 -0.76 14.61 -1.05
C SER A 94 -1.98 13.70 -0.96
N GLY A 95 -3.08 14.21 -0.42
CA GLY A 95 -4.33 13.49 -0.35
C GLY A 95 -5.43 14.30 0.33
N THR A 96 -6.65 13.79 0.29
CA THR A 96 -7.83 14.39 0.92
C THR A 96 -8.67 13.33 1.63
N ILE A 97 -9.42 13.74 2.64
CA ILE A 97 -10.42 12.93 3.34
C ILE A 97 -11.81 13.42 2.93
N LYS A 98 -12.65 12.52 2.43
CA LYS A 98 -14.01 12.79 1.97
C LYS A 98 -14.98 11.92 2.74
N PHE A 99 -16.12 12.48 3.14
CA PHE A 99 -17.23 11.72 3.70
C PHE A 99 -18.28 11.48 2.62
N THR A 100 -18.30 10.28 2.04
CA THR A 100 -19.20 9.94 0.92
C THR A 100 -20.64 9.77 1.41
N ASN A 101 -20.82 9.02 2.51
CA ASN A 101 -22.01 9.06 3.34
C ASN A 101 -21.69 9.98 4.52
N SER A 102 -22.14 11.24 4.42
CA SER A 102 -21.80 12.28 5.39
C SER A 102 -22.14 11.83 6.80
N PHE A 103 -21.15 11.86 7.68
CA PHE A 103 -21.36 11.66 9.10
C PHE A 103 -22.32 12.74 9.61
N SER A 104 -23.42 12.31 10.21
CA SER A 104 -24.48 13.19 10.72
C SER A 104 -24.75 12.99 12.20
N SER A 105 -24.39 11.83 12.75
CA SER A 105 -24.57 11.47 14.15
C SER A 105 -23.86 10.17 14.47
N CYS A 106 -23.72 9.88 15.76
CA CYS A 106 -23.17 8.62 16.27
C CYS A 106 -24.03 7.38 16.03
N SER A 107 -25.26 7.55 15.53
CA SER A 107 -26.22 6.47 15.26
C SER A 107 -26.39 6.16 13.77
N SER A 108 -25.63 6.83 12.89
CA SER A 108 -25.66 6.58 11.45
C SER A 108 -24.42 5.83 10.97
N ASN A 109 -24.64 4.94 10.01
CA ASN A 109 -23.54 4.40 9.21
C ASN A 109 -22.90 5.55 8.43
N PHE A 110 -21.58 5.55 8.32
CA PHE A 110 -20.84 6.58 7.59
C PHE A 110 -19.64 5.98 6.86
N ASP A 111 -19.23 6.67 5.81
CA ASP A 111 -18.11 6.28 4.96
C ASP A 111 -17.04 7.36 4.98
N VAL A 112 -15.81 6.96 5.27
CA VAL A 112 -14.60 7.77 5.16
C VAL A 112 -13.82 7.30 3.94
N THR A 113 -13.76 8.13 2.92
CA THR A 113 -12.98 7.90 1.70
C THR A 113 -11.73 8.76 1.74
N VAL A 114 -10.57 8.13 1.70
CA VAL A 114 -9.27 8.81 1.64
C VAL A 114 -8.68 8.63 0.26
N GLU A 115 -8.42 9.75 -0.41
CA GLU A 115 -7.71 9.81 -1.68
C GLU A 115 -6.27 10.24 -1.41
N GLY A 116 -5.29 9.63 -2.08
CA GLY A 116 -3.91 10.07 -1.97
C GLY A 116 -3.03 9.69 -3.15
N GLN A 117 -2.13 10.62 -3.50
CA GLN A 117 -1.15 10.44 -4.56
C GLN A 117 0.10 9.75 -4.01
N ILE A 118 0.49 8.62 -4.60
CA ILE A 118 1.73 7.94 -4.25
C ILE A 118 2.92 8.73 -4.78
N VAL A 119 3.99 8.90 -3.98
CA VAL A 119 5.20 9.62 -4.42
C VAL A 119 5.76 9.01 -5.70
N GLY A 120 5.77 9.78 -6.79
CA GLY A 120 6.21 9.33 -8.11
C GLY A 120 5.32 8.24 -8.74
N GLY A 121 4.09 8.09 -8.27
CA GLY A 121 3.12 7.09 -8.69
C GLY A 121 1.73 7.68 -8.93
N PRO A 122 0.73 6.81 -9.20
CA PRO A 122 -0.64 7.25 -9.43
C PRO A 122 -1.37 7.52 -8.11
N THR A 123 -2.55 8.12 -8.24
CA THR A 123 -3.50 8.33 -7.14
C THR A 123 -4.29 7.07 -6.84
N TYR A 124 -4.51 6.81 -5.56
CA TYR A 124 -5.37 5.75 -5.07
C TYR A 124 -6.44 6.32 -4.14
N GLU A 125 -7.56 5.63 -4.05
CA GLU A 125 -8.55 5.86 -3.00
C GLU A 125 -8.81 4.59 -2.19
N VAL A 126 -9.23 4.80 -0.96
CA VAL A 126 -9.76 3.76 -0.06
C VAL A 126 -10.99 4.31 0.63
N THR A 127 -12.05 3.51 0.69
CA THR A 127 -13.22 3.80 1.53
C THR A 127 -13.26 2.84 2.71
N CYS A 128 -13.42 3.37 3.90
CA CYS A 128 -13.76 2.65 5.12
C CYS A 128 -15.18 3.00 5.54
N THR A 129 -15.99 1.98 5.78
CA THR A 129 -17.37 2.07 6.23
C THR A 129 -17.45 1.67 7.69
N TYR A 130 -18.12 2.48 8.49
CA TYR A 130 -18.54 2.10 9.83
C TYR A 130 -20.01 1.68 9.81
N ASP A 131 -20.29 0.50 10.36
CA ASP A 131 -21.65 0.01 10.56
C ASP A 131 -22.02 0.06 12.05
N VAL A 132 -22.98 0.92 12.40
CA VAL A 132 -23.44 1.11 13.79
C VAL A 132 -24.16 -0.11 14.34
N ASN A 133 -24.73 -0.97 13.49
CA ASN A 133 -25.52 -2.12 13.93
C ASN A 133 -24.60 -3.26 14.37
N THR A 134 -23.47 -3.42 13.68
CA THR A 134 -22.46 -4.44 14.01
C THR A 134 -21.28 -3.89 14.80
N ASN A 135 -21.18 -2.58 14.96
CA ASN A 135 -20.07 -1.88 15.60
C ASN A 135 -18.72 -2.32 14.99
N ASP A 136 -18.65 -2.34 13.66
CA ASP A 136 -17.48 -2.82 12.90
C ASP A 136 -17.02 -1.77 11.88
N VAL A 137 -15.72 -1.81 11.58
CA VAL A 137 -15.08 -0.96 10.56
C VAL A 137 -14.55 -1.82 9.42
N SER A 138 -15.24 -1.77 8.28
CA SER A 138 -14.86 -2.48 7.07
C SER A 138 -14.20 -1.54 6.08
N CYS A 139 -12.98 -1.85 5.63
CA CYS A 139 -12.25 -1.05 4.65
C CYS A 139 -12.02 -1.80 3.35
N GLY A 140 -12.33 -1.14 2.24
CA GLY A 140 -12.06 -1.65 0.90
C GLY A 140 -10.56 -1.71 0.58
N ALA A 141 -10.22 -2.52 -0.42
CA ALA A 141 -8.87 -2.53 -0.97
C ALA A 141 -8.59 -1.20 -1.72
N PRO A 142 -7.36 -0.67 -1.69
CA PRO A 142 -7.00 0.53 -2.44
C PRO A 142 -7.26 0.35 -3.94
N ARG A 143 -8.00 1.29 -4.52
CA ARG A 143 -8.33 1.33 -5.95
C ARG A 143 -7.59 2.48 -6.59
N LYS A 144 -7.04 2.23 -7.77
CA LYS A 144 -6.38 3.28 -8.56
C LYS A 144 -7.49 4.17 -9.15
N GLN A 145 -7.34 5.48 -8.97
CA GLN A 145 -8.17 6.50 -9.62
C GLN A 145 -7.75 6.69 -11.09
#